data_AF-A0A7K9LLH3-F1
#
_entry.id   AF-A0A7K9LLH3-F1
#
_cell.length_a   1.000
_cell.length_b   1.000
_cell.length_c   1.000
_cell.angle_alpha   90.00
_cell.angle_beta   90.00
_cell.angle_gamma   90.00
#
_symmetry.space_group_name_H-M   'P 1'
#
loop_
_entity.id
_entity.type
_entity.pdbx_description
1 polymer ?
#
loop_
_entity_poly.entity_id
_entity_poly.type
_entity_poly.pdbx_seq_one_letter_code
_entity_poly.pdbx_strand_id
1 'polypeptide(L)'
;VSKQVLEKVLSELQPLCTSEQQFLQEFFWLGCESMELQVRVAPVPSQSIPDLPHDLLWFSRPEEARAQVLSELFGCLEPELRAFLDICSKAQPLGCLQVLVTLSDAVLGAWGSSSAPSSFIHTLLRNALLLAKSNFNKCIGTLCKEMEEAKAPSRMRGGILPCVSRFQEFVAFSEEVFRTSQHRGELDKAQLRLASSVFSSIGSLSSANLKVNTDMVMMENFHHVHNFLCQKNIPCLEDKKREAKQRSREHMEKFVTTSLGQPLERLQHFFEGVKARLAQGVKEEELSFQLAYSKQELRKVIGNYPGKEVKRALESLYRTIHKYLSPEENLLPV
;
A
#
# COMPACT_ATOMS: atom_id res chain seq x y z
N VAL A 1 9.45 3.59 21.45
CA VAL A 1 9.04 4.59 22.48
C VAL A 1 7.59 5.00 22.32
N SER A 2 7.15 5.58 21.18
CA SER A 2 5.76 6.04 21.02
C SER A 2 4.69 4.95 21.23
N LYS A 3 4.90 3.74 20.69
CA LYS A 3 4.01 2.58 20.91
C LYS A 3 3.83 2.29 22.40
N GLN A 4 4.92 2.01 23.13
CA GLN A 4 4.90 1.70 24.56
C GLN A 4 4.26 2.80 25.42
N VAL A 5 4.45 4.08 25.05
CA VAL A 5 3.83 5.19 25.78
C VAL A 5 2.33 5.25 25.51
N LEU A 6 1.90 5.11 24.27
CA LEU A 6 0.47 5.08 23.91
C LEU A 6 -0.23 3.91 24.58
N GLU A 7 0.37 2.73 24.49
CA GLU A 7 0.01 1.53 25.23
C GLU A 7 -0.20 1.82 26.72
N LYS A 8 0.81 2.37 27.41
CA LYS A 8 0.69 2.69 28.83
C LYS A 8 -0.46 3.66 29.12
N VAL A 9 -0.59 4.73 28.33
CA VAL A 9 -1.69 5.71 28.48
C VAL A 9 -3.05 5.04 28.36
N LEU A 10 -3.25 4.18 27.35
CA LEU A 10 -4.51 3.48 27.16
C LEU A 10 -4.83 2.51 28.31
N SER A 11 -3.81 1.80 28.84
CA SER A 11 -4.01 0.89 29.98
C SER A 11 -4.39 1.58 31.29
N GLU A 12 -4.00 2.84 31.47
CA GLU A 12 -4.34 3.61 32.68
C GLU A 12 -5.69 4.33 32.52
N LEU A 13 -6.01 4.81 31.32
CA LEU A 13 -7.29 5.50 31.05
C LEU A 13 -8.49 4.56 31.16
N GLN A 14 -8.35 3.31 30.70
CA GLN A 14 -9.44 2.36 30.70
C GLN A 14 -10.01 2.08 32.11
N PRO A 15 -9.22 1.67 33.13
CA PRO A 15 -9.75 1.42 34.46
C PRO A 15 -10.30 2.67 35.14
N LEU A 16 -9.71 3.85 34.90
CA LEU A 16 -10.20 5.12 35.44
C LEU A 16 -11.61 5.44 34.93
N CYS A 17 -11.82 5.42 33.61
CA CYS A 17 -13.13 5.69 33.02
C CYS A 17 -14.16 4.61 33.40
N THR A 18 -13.75 3.34 33.46
CA THR A 18 -14.65 2.25 33.87
C THR A 18 -15.06 2.36 35.33
N SER A 19 -14.13 2.68 36.24
CA SER A 19 -14.42 2.88 37.66
C SER A 19 -15.40 4.04 37.88
N GLU A 20 -15.20 5.16 37.20
CA GLU A 20 -16.09 6.32 37.33
C GLU A 20 -17.49 6.01 36.76
N GLN A 21 -17.55 5.32 35.61
CA GLN A 21 -18.83 4.88 35.05
C GLN A 21 -19.58 3.92 35.99
N GLN A 22 -18.87 3.00 36.66
CA GLN A 22 -19.45 2.10 37.66
C GLN A 22 -19.91 2.88 38.90
N PHE A 23 -19.11 3.81 39.40
CA PHE A 23 -19.49 4.68 40.52
C PHE A 23 -20.77 5.46 40.23
N LEU A 24 -20.90 6.09 39.07
CA LEU A 24 -22.11 6.82 38.70
C LEU A 24 -23.33 5.89 38.62
N GLN A 25 -23.17 4.69 38.05
CA GLN A 25 -24.22 3.69 38.00
C GLN A 25 -24.67 3.27 39.40
N GLU A 26 -23.72 3.02 40.29
CA GLU A 26 -24.01 2.62 41.66
C GLU A 26 -24.64 3.78 42.44
N PHE A 27 -23.97 4.92 42.53
CA PHE A 27 -24.37 6.03 43.39
C PHE A 27 -25.75 6.61 43.05
N PHE A 28 -26.06 6.79 41.76
CA PHE A 28 -27.28 7.47 41.33
C PHE A 28 -28.40 6.52 40.87
N TRP A 29 -28.09 5.28 40.48
CA TRP A 29 -29.07 4.37 39.85
C TRP A 29 -29.20 2.98 40.48
N LEU A 30 -28.53 2.68 41.61
CA LEU A 30 -28.73 1.42 42.37
C LEU A 30 -30.18 1.15 42.80
N GLY A 31 -31.08 2.15 42.75
CA GLY A 31 -32.49 2.03 43.15
C GLY A 31 -33.53 2.20 42.04
N CYS A 32 -33.14 2.53 40.81
CA CYS A 32 -34.12 2.82 39.74
C CYS A 32 -34.89 1.58 39.25
N GLU A 33 -34.33 0.37 39.37
CA GLU A 33 -35.07 -0.87 39.10
C GLU A 33 -36.24 -1.08 40.09
N SER A 34 -36.16 -0.55 41.32
CA SER A 34 -37.27 -0.60 42.29
C SER A 34 -38.32 0.50 42.08
N MET A 35 -37.97 1.63 41.46
CA MET A 35 -38.92 2.72 41.22
C MET A 35 -39.79 2.52 39.97
N GLU A 36 -39.34 1.77 38.96
CA GLU A 36 -40.20 1.40 37.81
C GLU A 36 -41.45 0.61 38.25
N LEU A 37 -41.37 -0.12 39.38
CA LEU A 37 -42.51 -0.86 39.92
C LEU A 37 -43.53 0.03 40.65
N GLN A 38 -43.14 1.20 41.16
CA GLN A 38 -44.06 2.10 41.86
C GLN A 38 -44.79 3.10 40.93
N VAL A 39 -44.17 3.49 39.80
CA VAL A 39 -44.82 4.38 38.83
C VAL A 39 -45.88 3.65 37.99
N ARG A 40 -45.83 2.31 37.90
CA ARG A 40 -46.83 1.51 37.16
C ARG A 40 -48.18 1.31 37.87
N VAL A 41 -48.36 1.76 39.12
CA VAL A 41 -49.55 1.42 39.94
C VAL A 41 -50.57 2.56 40.06
N ALA A 42 -50.33 3.77 39.53
CA ALA A 42 -51.33 4.84 39.57
C ALA A 42 -51.92 5.11 38.16
N PRO A 43 -53.17 4.70 37.88
CA PRO A 43 -53.87 5.16 36.68
C PRO A 43 -54.37 6.59 36.92
N VAL A 44 -53.77 7.58 36.28
CA VAL A 44 -54.32 8.94 36.22
C VAL A 44 -54.79 9.22 34.79
N PRO A 45 -56.00 9.78 34.57
CA PRO A 45 -56.63 9.85 33.26
C PRO A 45 -56.00 10.95 32.40
N SER A 46 -56.08 10.72 31.10
CA SER A 46 -55.71 11.59 29.98
C SER A 46 -56.02 13.07 30.19
N GLN A 47 -55.04 13.83 30.68
CA GLN A 47 -54.96 15.28 30.50
C GLN A 47 -53.51 15.65 30.22
N SER A 48 -53.31 16.47 29.19
CA SER A 48 -52.03 17.01 28.73
C SER A 48 -51.21 17.57 29.88
N ILE A 49 -50.12 16.90 30.24
CA ILE A 49 -49.13 17.37 31.21
C ILE A 49 -48.22 18.38 30.50
N PRO A 50 -48.17 19.66 30.93
CA PRO A 50 -47.14 20.59 30.50
C PRO A 50 -45.82 20.22 31.18
N ASP A 51 -44.74 20.16 30.40
CA ASP A 51 -43.32 20.08 30.79
C ASP A 51 -43.02 19.32 32.11
N LEU A 52 -42.71 18.03 31.97
CA LEU A 52 -42.12 17.24 33.05
C LEU A 52 -40.80 17.93 33.50
N PRO A 53 -40.60 18.22 34.80
CA PRO A 53 -39.36 18.82 35.29
C PRO A 53 -38.14 18.04 34.80
N HIS A 54 -37.10 18.72 34.33
CA HIS A 54 -35.84 18.13 33.85
C HIS A 54 -35.27 17.05 34.79
N ASP A 55 -35.48 17.21 36.10
CA ASP A 55 -35.04 16.30 37.15
C ASP A 55 -35.70 14.91 37.07
N LEU A 56 -36.94 14.78 36.58
CA LEU A 56 -37.60 13.48 36.43
C LEU A 56 -37.20 12.77 35.12
N LEU A 57 -36.88 13.53 34.07
CA LEU A 57 -36.37 13.00 32.80
C LEU A 57 -34.97 12.39 32.98
N TRP A 58 -34.14 12.97 33.86
CA TRP A 58 -32.83 12.46 34.23
C TRP A 58 -32.86 11.02 34.75
N PHE A 59 -33.81 10.70 35.64
CA PHE A 59 -34.01 9.35 36.16
C PHE A 59 -34.76 8.43 35.18
N SER A 60 -35.49 8.99 34.22
CA SER A 60 -36.20 8.22 33.19
C SER A 60 -35.28 7.69 32.08
N ARG A 61 -34.09 8.28 31.91
CA ARG A 61 -33.09 7.90 30.88
C ARG A 61 -31.68 7.74 31.47
N PRO A 62 -31.47 6.73 32.33
CA PRO A 62 -30.20 6.50 33.04
C PRO A 62 -28.95 6.43 32.14
N GLU A 63 -29.04 5.86 30.95
CA GLU A 63 -27.90 5.74 30.04
C GLU A 63 -27.48 7.08 29.43
N GLU A 64 -28.43 7.87 28.94
CA GLU A 64 -28.16 9.19 28.34
C GLU A 64 -27.64 10.18 29.38
N ALA A 65 -28.26 10.18 30.56
CA ALA A 65 -27.85 10.98 31.71
C ALA A 65 -26.39 10.68 32.13
N ARG A 66 -26.06 9.38 32.31
CA ARG A 66 -24.69 8.96 32.66
C ARG A 66 -23.68 9.36 31.58
N ALA A 67 -24.03 9.17 30.31
CA ALA A 67 -23.14 9.56 29.20
C ALA A 67 -22.88 11.07 29.19
N GLN A 68 -23.88 11.90 29.51
CA GLN A 68 -23.74 13.35 29.60
C GLN A 68 -22.79 13.76 30.74
N VAL A 69 -23.00 13.24 31.96
CA VAL A 69 -22.10 13.54 33.10
C VAL A 69 -20.68 13.04 32.84
N LEU A 70 -20.50 11.84 32.27
CA LEU A 70 -19.16 11.35 31.90
C LEU A 70 -18.51 12.24 30.83
N SER A 71 -19.29 12.77 29.88
CA SER A 71 -18.78 13.68 28.86
C SER A 71 -18.40 15.05 29.43
N GLU A 72 -19.08 15.52 30.49
CA GLU A 72 -18.69 16.75 31.19
C GLU A 72 -17.46 16.53 32.08
N LEU A 73 -17.42 15.44 32.85
CA LEU A 73 -16.29 15.08 33.73
C LEU A 73 -15.00 14.82 32.94
N PHE A 74 -15.10 14.10 31.82
CA PHE A 74 -13.98 13.76 30.94
C PHE A 74 -13.96 14.60 29.66
N GLY A 75 -14.54 15.80 29.65
CA GLY A 75 -14.67 16.63 28.44
C GLY A 75 -13.32 17.00 27.78
N CYS A 76 -12.24 17.05 28.56
CA CYS A 76 -10.89 17.29 28.04
C CYS A 76 -10.21 16.03 27.46
N LEU A 77 -10.71 14.83 27.77
CA LEU A 77 -10.01 13.60 27.45
C LEU A 77 -9.93 13.35 25.95
N GLU A 78 -11.02 13.59 25.23
CA GLU A 78 -11.05 13.42 23.77
C GLU A 78 -10.11 14.38 23.02
N PRO A 79 -10.14 15.71 23.23
CA PRO A 79 -9.20 16.62 22.56
C PRO A 79 -7.73 16.35 22.93
N GLU A 80 -7.42 16.06 24.20
CA GLU A 80 -6.06 15.73 24.63
C GLU A 80 -5.57 14.42 24.02
N LEU A 81 -6.41 13.38 23.98
CA LEU A 81 -6.07 12.12 23.32
C LEU A 81 -5.80 12.35 21.83
N ARG A 82 -6.61 13.16 21.14
CA ARG A 82 -6.36 13.49 19.72
C ARG A 82 -5.02 14.20 19.53
N ALA A 83 -4.70 15.19 20.37
CA ALA A 83 -3.43 15.91 20.30
C ALA A 83 -2.24 14.97 20.55
N PHE A 84 -2.35 14.08 21.54
CA PHE A 84 -1.34 13.07 21.84
C PHE A 84 -1.13 12.09 20.68
N LEU A 85 -2.20 11.59 20.06
CA LEU A 85 -2.12 10.69 18.90
C LEU A 85 -1.44 11.35 17.69
N ASP A 86 -1.65 12.64 17.49
CA ASP A 86 -0.97 13.41 16.44
C ASP A 86 0.54 13.51 16.71
N ILE A 87 0.94 13.76 17.97
CA ILE A 87 2.35 13.74 18.39
C ILE A 87 2.96 12.35 18.15
N CYS A 88 2.28 11.27 18.57
CA CYS A 88 2.75 9.91 18.34
C CYS A 88 2.90 9.58 16.85
N SER A 89 2.00 10.09 16.02
CA SER A 89 2.03 9.89 14.56
C SER A 89 3.21 10.62 13.91
N LYS A 90 3.58 11.80 14.43
CA LYS A 90 4.69 12.64 13.93
C LYS A 90 6.06 12.26 14.48
N ALA A 91 6.11 11.52 15.58
CA ALA A 91 7.36 11.19 16.28
C ALA A 91 8.36 10.38 15.44
N GLN A 92 7.89 9.61 14.46
CA GLN A 92 8.75 8.81 13.58
C GLN A 92 8.09 8.64 12.19
N PRO A 93 8.87 8.39 11.13
CA PRO A 93 8.34 7.99 9.83
C PRO A 93 7.38 6.81 9.99
N LEU A 94 6.21 6.88 9.35
CA LEU A 94 5.17 5.84 9.42
C LEU A 94 4.62 5.58 10.85
N GLY A 95 4.78 6.53 11.79
CA GLY A 95 4.29 6.41 13.16
C GLY A 95 2.77 6.19 13.26
N CYS A 96 2.00 6.67 12.28
CA CYS A 96 0.56 6.47 12.20
C CYS A 96 0.16 4.98 12.09
N LEU A 97 1.02 4.09 11.57
CA LEU A 97 0.76 2.65 11.54
C LEU A 97 0.78 2.06 12.95
N GLN A 98 1.74 2.46 13.78
CA GLN A 98 1.83 2.00 15.16
C GLN A 98 0.62 2.49 15.98
N VAL A 99 0.21 3.74 15.77
CA VAL A 99 -1.00 4.30 16.38
C VAL A 99 -2.24 3.51 15.97
N LEU A 100 -2.39 3.21 14.67
CA LEU A 100 -3.53 2.45 14.15
C LEU A 100 -3.61 1.04 14.75
N VAL A 101 -2.50 0.30 14.78
CA VAL A 101 -2.46 -1.06 15.37
C VAL A 101 -2.79 -1.01 16.85
N THR A 102 -2.14 -0.12 17.59
CA THR A 102 -2.31 -0.02 19.06
C THR A 102 -3.75 0.30 19.43
N LEU A 103 -4.39 1.25 18.73
CA LEU A 103 -5.80 1.58 18.96
C LEU A 103 -6.75 0.48 18.51
N SER A 104 -6.42 -0.24 17.43
CA SER A 104 -7.23 -1.38 16.99
C SER A 104 -7.23 -2.47 18.05
N ASP A 105 -6.05 -2.82 18.57
CA ASP A 105 -5.89 -3.84 19.60
C ASP A 105 -6.59 -3.42 20.92
N ALA A 106 -6.52 -2.14 21.29
CA ALA A 106 -7.22 -1.60 22.46
C ALA A 106 -8.75 -1.67 22.35
N VAL A 107 -9.33 -1.29 21.20
CA VAL A 107 -10.79 -1.36 20.99
C VAL A 107 -11.31 -2.80 21.05
N LEU A 108 -10.50 -3.79 20.66
CA LEU A 108 -10.88 -5.19 20.61
C LEU A 108 -10.70 -5.94 21.94
N GLY A 109 -10.31 -5.23 23.00
CA GLY A 109 -10.20 -5.81 24.33
C GLY A 109 -8.94 -6.63 24.56
N ALA A 110 -7.90 -6.48 23.73
CA ALA A 110 -6.59 -7.12 23.97
C ALA A 110 -5.89 -6.63 25.26
N TRP A 111 -6.47 -5.60 25.90
CA TRP A 111 -5.93 -4.86 27.05
C TRP A 111 -6.63 -5.19 28.37
N GLY A 112 -7.57 -6.16 28.36
CA GLY A 112 -8.27 -6.62 29.56
C GLY A 112 -9.63 -5.92 29.76
N SER A 113 -10.55 -6.66 30.37
CA SER A 113 -11.96 -6.34 30.66
C SER A 113 -12.81 -5.93 29.46
N SER A 114 -13.63 -6.88 29.01
CA SER A 114 -14.84 -6.68 28.22
C SER A 114 -15.78 -5.70 28.94
N SER A 115 -15.51 -4.40 28.81
CA SER A 115 -16.49 -3.38 29.15
C SER A 115 -17.64 -3.50 28.16
N ALA A 116 -18.87 -3.26 28.62
CA ALA A 116 -20.02 -3.31 27.74
C ALA A 116 -19.78 -2.42 26.50
N PRO A 117 -20.20 -2.86 25.29
CA PRO A 117 -19.99 -2.11 24.05
C PRO A 117 -20.59 -0.69 24.05
N SER A 118 -21.39 -0.35 25.07
CA SER A 118 -21.98 0.97 25.34
C SER A 118 -21.19 1.86 26.32
N SER A 119 -19.99 1.46 26.78
CA SER A 119 -19.22 2.30 27.72
C SER A 119 -18.62 3.55 27.09
N PHE A 120 -18.45 4.59 27.91
CA PHE A 120 -17.90 5.88 27.49
C PHE A 120 -16.50 5.73 26.88
N ILE A 121 -15.62 4.95 27.51
CA ILE A 121 -14.26 4.68 27.02
C ILE A 121 -14.26 3.93 25.67
N HIS A 122 -15.17 2.96 25.46
CA HIS A 122 -15.26 2.28 24.17
C HIS A 122 -15.69 3.24 23.04
N THR A 123 -16.63 4.15 23.32
CA THR A 123 -17.02 5.20 22.36
C THR A 123 -15.85 6.12 22.05
N LEU A 124 -15.11 6.57 23.07
CA LEU A 124 -13.94 7.41 22.92
C LEU A 124 -12.84 6.74 22.07
N LEU A 125 -12.49 5.50 22.40
CA LEU A 125 -11.47 4.73 21.66
C LEU A 125 -11.90 4.46 20.22
N ARG A 126 -13.20 4.23 19.97
CA ARG A 126 -13.74 4.08 18.61
C ARG A 126 -13.59 5.37 17.80
N ASN A 127 -13.88 6.53 18.39
CA ASN A 127 -13.66 7.83 17.74
C ASN A 127 -12.18 8.07 17.44
N ALA A 128 -11.30 7.77 18.39
CA ALA A 128 -9.85 7.85 18.21
C ALA A 128 -9.36 6.91 17.10
N LEU A 129 -9.87 5.68 17.03
CA LEU A 129 -9.55 4.72 15.98
C LEU A 129 -10.01 5.20 14.60
N LEU A 130 -11.20 5.83 14.49
CA LEU A 130 -11.66 6.44 13.24
C LEU A 130 -10.71 7.55 12.77
N LEU A 131 -10.23 8.40 13.69
CA LEU A 131 -9.23 9.42 13.37
C LEU A 131 -7.91 8.78 12.92
N ALA A 132 -7.42 7.76 13.62
CA ALA A 132 -6.21 7.04 13.26
C ALA A 132 -6.30 6.41 11.86
N LYS A 133 -7.45 5.80 11.52
CA LYS A 133 -7.73 5.29 10.16
C LYS A 133 -7.71 6.39 9.11
N SER A 134 -8.31 7.54 9.39
CA SER A 134 -8.26 8.70 8.50
C SER A 134 -6.84 9.18 8.25
N ASN A 135 -6.04 9.30 9.31
CA ASN A 135 -4.63 9.72 9.23
C ASN A 135 -3.76 8.69 8.50
N PHE A 136 -3.98 7.40 8.73
CA PHE A 136 -3.35 6.33 7.96
C PHE A 136 -3.66 6.47 6.47
N ASN A 137 -4.93 6.60 6.09
CA ASN A 137 -5.32 6.76 4.69
C ASN A 137 -4.72 8.02 4.03
N LYS A 138 -4.63 9.13 4.76
CA LYS A 138 -3.93 10.35 4.30
C LYS A 138 -2.43 10.09 4.10
N CYS A 139 -1.79 9.38 5.00
CA CYS A 139 -0.38 8.99 4.89
C CYS A 139 -0.15 8.13 3.64
N ILE A 140 -0.97 7.10 3.43
CA ILE A 140 -0.88 6.24 2.23
C ILE A 140 -1.10 7.05 0.95
N GLY A 141 -2.11 7.95 0.94
CA GLY A 141 -2.35 8.84 -0.20
C GLY A 141 -1.16 9.75 -0.51
N THR A 142 -0.49 10.26 0.53
CA THR A 142 0.71 11.10 0.39
C THR A 142 1.88 10.29 -0.17
N LEU A 143 2.13 9.08 0.36
CA LEU A 143 3.16 8.18 -0.16
C LEU A 143 2.92 7.79 -1.62
N CYS A 144 1.69 7.45 -1.99
CA CYS A 144 1.33 7.18 -3.39
C CYS A 144 1.67 8.38 -4.30
N LYS A 145 1.25 9.58 -3.89
CA LYS A 145 1.52 10.81 -4.64
C LYS A 145 3.02 11.07 -4.77
N GLU A 146 3.77 10.94 -3.68
CA GLU A 146 5.22 11.10 -3.71
C GLU A 146 5.90 10.07 -4.62
N MET A 147 5.43 8.82 -4.66
CA MET A 147 5.97 7.79 -5.55
C MET A 147 5.72 8.12 -7.03
N GLU A 148 4.52 8.65 -7.34
CA GLU A 148 4.14 9.04 -8.70
C GLU A 148 4.84 10.34 -9.17
N GLU A 149 5.04 11.29 -8.25
CA GLU A 149 5.66 12.59 -8.53
C GLU A 149 7.19 12.56 -8.47
N ALA A 150 7.79 11.56 -7.81
CA ALA A 150 9.23 11.32 -7.81
C ALA A 150 9.70 10.87 -9.20
N LYS A 151 9.69 11.79 -10.15
CA LYS A 151 10.26 11.60 -11.49
C LYS A 151 11.70 11.15 -11.32
N ALA A 152 12.07 10.10 -12.06
CA ALA A 152 13.46 9.68 -12.16
C ALA A 152 14.32 10.93 -12.48
N PRO A 153 15.35 11.25 -11.66
CA PRO A 153 16.26 12.33 -11.97
C PRO A 153 16.73 12.16 -13.41
N SER A 154 16.67 13.21 -14.24
CA SER A 154 17.05 13.13 -15.66
C SER A 154 18.52 12.68 -15.88
N ARG A 155 19.28 12.57 -14.79
CA ARG A 155 20.67 12.10 -14.73
C ARG A 155 20.84 10.67 -14.20
N MET A 156 19.77 9.93 -13.91
CA MET A 156 19.88 8.53 -13.47
C MET A 156 20.62 7.72 -14.53
N ARG A 157 21.75 7.14 -14.15
CA ARG A 157 22.57 6.25 -14.98
C ARG A 157 22.13 4.79 -14.79
N GLY A 158 20.84 4.50 -14.98
CA GLY A 158 20.27 3.19 -14.64
C GLY A 158 20.15 2.97 -13.12
N GLY A 159 19.64 1.80 -12.71
CA GLY A 159 19.48 1.40 -11.31
C GLY A 159 18.05 1.48 -10.75
N ILE A 160 17.94 1.14 -9.47
CA ILE A 160 16.67 1.07 -8.74
C ILE A 160 16.09 2.46 -8.50
N LEU A 161 14.81 2.63 -8.81
CA LEU A 161 14.09 3.88 -8.63
C LEU A 161 13.82 4.15 -7.15
N PRO A 162 13.88 5.43 -6.71
CA PRO A 162 13.56 5.79 -5.32
C PRO A 162 12.16 5.35 -4.87
N CYS A 163 11.17 5.32 -5.78
CA CYS A 163 9.83 4.85 -5.47
C CYS A 163 9.80 3.36 -5.11
N VAL A 164 10.67 2.54 -5.71
CA VAL A 164 10.82 1.12 -5.39
C VAL A 164 11.42 0.94 -4.01
N SER A 165 12.51 1.64 -3.69
CA SER A 165 13.14 1.58 -2.35
C SER A 165 12.18 2.02 -1.25
N ARG A 166 11.45 3.13 -1.44
CA ARG A 166 10.43 3.60 -0.48
C ARG A 166 9.30 2.59 -0.27
N PHE A 167 8.88 1.91 -1.33
CA PHE A 167 7.89 0.85 -1.22
C PHE A 167 8.41 -0.33 -0.39
N GLN A 168 9.65 -0.74 -0.62
CA GLN A 168 10.28 -1.80 0.17
C GLN A 168 10.38 -1.43 1.66
N GLU A 169 10.79 -0.20 1.97
CA GLU A 169 10.84 0.33 3.34
C GLU A 169 9.46 0.30 4.00
N PHE A 170 8.43 0.80 3.31
CA PHE A 170 7.06 0.77 3.80
C PHE A 170 6.57 -0.65 4.06
N VAL A 171 6.75 -1.56 3.11
CA VAL A 171 6.30 -2.95 3.24
C VAL A 171 7.05 -3.64 4.38
N ALA A 172 8.37 -3.50 4.47
CA ALA A 172 9.15 -4.10 5.54
C ALA A 172 8.73 -3.58 6.92
N PHE A 173 8.53 -2.27 7.05
CA PHE A 173 8.12 -1.65 8.31
C PHE A 173 6.69 -2.04 8.70
N SER A 174 5.76 -1.99 7.73
CA SER A 174 4.35 -2.29 7.98
C SER A 174 4.12 -3.75 8.36
N GLU A 175 4.82 -4.69 7.73
CA GLU A 175 4.76 -6.10 8.10
C GLU A 175 5.27 -6.37 9.51
N GLU A 176 6.33 -5.68 9.94
CA GLU A 176 6.83 -5.81 11.32
C GLU A 176 5.81 -5.26 12.33
N VAL A 177 5.24 -4.07 12.05
CA VAL A 177 4.27 -3.42 12.95
C VAL A 177 2.97 -4.23 13.07
N PHE A 178 2.51 -4.85 11.98
CA PHE A 178 1.29 -5.65 11.94
C PHE A 178 1.51 -7.15 12.16
N ARG A 179 2.73 -7.57 12.54
CA ARG A 179 3.08 -8.99 12.72
C ARG A 179 2.14 -9.73 13.67
N THR A 180 1.67 -9.06 14.72
CA THR A 180 0.76 -9.63 15.74
C THR A 180 -0.69 -9.17 15.60
N SER A 181 -1.01 -8.30 14.64
CA SER A 181 -2.35 -7.74 14.50
C SER A 181 -3.26 -8.68 13.72
N GLN A 182 -4.47 -8.91 14.25
CA GLN A 182 -5.49 -9.73 13.57
C GLN A 182 -6.21 -8.95 12.45
N HIS A 183 -6.10 -7.61 12.42
CA HIS A 183 -6.84 -6.74 11.50
C HIS A 183 -5.96 -6.19 10.37
N ARG A 184 -5.62 -7.09 9.45
CA ARG A 184 -4.75 -6.84 8.30
C ARG A 184 -5.42 -6.16 7.10
N GLY A 185 -6.76 -6.16 7.04
CA GLY A 185 -7.49 -5.74 5.83
C GLY A 185 -7.22 -4.30 5.35
N GLU A 186 -6.98 -3.35 6.28
CA GLU A 186 -6.60 -1.98 5.89
C GLU A 186 -5.15 -1.89 5.42
N LEU A 187 -4.26 -2.70 5.99
CA LEU A 187 -2.88 -2.80 5.54
C LEU A 187 -2.81 -3.41 4.14
N ASP A 188 -3.53 -4.51 3.89
CA ASP A 188 -3.52 -5.19 2.60
C ASP A 188 -3.98 -4.25 1.47
N LYS A 189 -5.05 -3.48 1.70
CA LYS A 189 -5.52 -2.44 0.76
C LYS A 189 -4.45 -1.38 0.51
N ALA A 190 -3.76 -0.93 1.56
CA ALA A 190 -2.72 0.08 1.46
C ALA A 190 -1.49 -0.42 0.68
N GLN A 191 -1.04 -1.66 0.97
CA GLN A 191 0.07 -2.31 0.27
C GLN A 191 -0.25 -2.50 -1.22
N LEU A 192 -1.45 -2.97 -1.55
CA LEU A 192 -1.92 -3.10 -2.93
C LEU A 192 -1.97 -1.75 -3.67
N ARG A 193 -2.44 -0.70 -2.98
CA ARG A 193 -2.52 0.64 -3.55
C ARG A 193 -1.12 1.20 -3.82
N LEU A 194 -0.20 1.10 -2.86
CA LEU A 194 1.19 1.52 -3.04
C LEU A 194 1.90 0.74 -4.13
N ALA A 195 1.73 -0.59 -4.17
CA ALA A 195 2.27 -1.42 -5.24
C ALA A 195 1.75 -0.95 -6.61
N SER A 196 0.46 -0.63 -6.72
CA SER A 196 -0.11 -0.09 -7.96
C SER A 196 0.51 1.26 -8.35
N SER A 197 0.71 2.18 -7.41
CA SER A 197 1.40 3.46 -7.66
C SER A 197 2.86 3.24 -8.11
N VAL A 198 3.60 2.31 -7.51
CA VAL A 198 4.97 1.96 -7.94
C VAL A 198 4.98 1.42 -9.36
N PHE A 199 4.07 0.52 -9.70
CA PHE A 199 4.00 -0.07 -11.05
C PHE A 199 3.66 0.98 -12.10
N SER A 200 2.75 1.90 -11.80
CA SER A 200 2.44 3.05 -12.66
C SER A 200 3.64 3.98 -12.80
N SER A 201 4.38 4.21 -11.72
CA SER A 201 5.58 5.05 -11.73
C SER A 201 6.69 4.44 -12.60
N ILE A 202 6.97 3.14 -12.47
CA ILE A 202 7.92 2.42 -13.34
C ILE A 202 7.42 2.46 -14.80
N GLY A 203 6.14 2.18 -15.04
CA GLY A 203 5.56 2.18 -16.39
C GLY A 203 5.58 3.56 -17.06
N SER A 204 5.49 4.64 -16.29
CA SER A 204 5.55 6.02 -16.79
C SER A 204 6.89 6.35 -17.44
N LEU A 205 7.95 5.59 -17.15
CA LEU A 205 9.25 5.76 -17.81
C LEU A 205 9.17 5.51 -19.33
N SER A 206 8.12 4.84 -19.83
CA SER A 206 7.95 4.57 -21.28
C SER A 206 7.82 5.85 -22.08
N SER A 207 7.31 6.92 -21.45
CA SER A 207 7.17 8.25 -22.06
C SER A 207 8.33 9.19 -21.71
N ALA A 208 9.29 8.73 -20.88
CA ALA A 208 10.45 9.52 -20.50
C ALA A 208 11.58 9.36 -21.53
N ASN A 209 12.07 10.48 -22.07
CA ASN A 209 13.25 10.52 -22.94
C ASN A 209 14.53 10.37 -22.10
N LEU A 210 14.78 9.17 -21.58
CA LEU A 210 15.99 8.85 -20.84
C LEU A 210 17.18 8.66 -21.79
N LYS A 211 18.38 9.01 -21.33
CA LYS A 211 19.64 8.71 -22.04
C LYS A 211 20.02 7.22 -21.99
N VAL A 212 19.40 6.46 -21.08
CA VAL A 212 19.59 5.03 -20.86
C VAL A 212 18.42 4.30 -21.49
N ASN A 213 18.64 3.08 -22.00
CA ASN A 213 17.56 2.27 -22.57
C ASN A 213 16.46 2.03 -21.52
N THR A 214 15.26 2.52 -21.82
CA THR A 214 14.11 2.51 -20.91
C THR A 214 13.66 1.09 -20.56
N ASP A 215 13.67 0.15 -21.51
CA ASP A 215 13.28 -1.24 -21.26
C ASP A 215 14.24 -1.92 -20.27
N MET A 216 15.53 -1.63 -20.34
CA MET A 216 16.50 -2.15 -19.38
C MET A 216 16.22 -1.66 -17.95
N VAL A 217 15.93 -0.37 -17.77
CA VAL A 217 15.62 0.21 -16.46
C VAL A 217 14.31 -0.36 -15.90
N MET A 218 13.28 -0.50 -16.74
CA MET A 218 12.02 -1.11 -16.30
C MET A 218 12.19 -2.59 -15.96
N MET A 219 12.92 -3.34 -16.78
CA MET A 219 13.21 -4.75 -16.55
C MET A 219 13.87 -4.95 -15.18
N GLU A 220 14.91 -4.16 -14.89
CA GLU A 220 15.64 -4.18 -13.62
C GLU A 220 14.73 -3.82 -12.45
N ASN A 221 13.96 -2.73 -12.54
CA ASN A 221 13.08 -2.31 -11.45
C ASN A 221 11.95 -3.31 -11.17
N PHE A 222 11.34 -3.90 -12.21
CA PHE A 222 10.34 -4.94 -12.02
C PHE A 222 10.95 -6.24 -11.49
N HIS A 223 12.16 -6.59 -11.90
CA HIS A 223 12.88 -7.73 -11.34
C HIS A 223 13.14 -7.54 -9.84
N HIS A 224 13.57 -6.35 -9.46
CA HIS A 224 13.82 -5.99 -8.08
C HIS A 224 12.58 -6.04 -7.20
N VAL A 225 11.46 -5.51 -7.69
CA VAL A 225 10.17 -5.64 -7.02
C VAL A 225 9.78 -7.11 -6.87
N HIS A 226 9.95 -7.94 -7.92
CA HIS A 226 9.64 -9.37 -7.86
C HIS A 226 10.47 -10.09 -6.79
N ASN A 227 11.79 -9.88 -6.76
CA ASN A 227 12.69 -10.50 -5.79
C ASN A 227 12.33 -10.12 -4.36
N PHE A 228 12.08 -8.83 -4.11
CA PHE A 228 11.65 -8.35 -2.81
C PHE A 228 10.34 -9.02 -2.36
N LEU A 229 9.33 -9.10 -3.25
CA LEU A 229 8.05 -9.73 -2.92
C LEU A 229 8.19 -11.25 -2.69
N CYS A 230 9.09 -11.93 -3.42
CA CYS A 230 9.44 -13.33 -3.16
C CYS A 230 10.05 -13.51 -1.76
N GLN A 231 10.93 -12.61 -1.33
CA GLN A 231 11.56 -12.67 -0.01
C GLN A 231 10.58 -12.41 1.13
N LYS A 232 9.66 -11.44 0.96
CA LYS A 232 8.68 -11.08 2.00
C LYS A 232 7.48 -12.03 2.07
N ASN A 233 7.11 -12.68 0.96
CA ASN A 233 6.01 -13.66 0.88
C ASN A 233 4.68 -13.15 1.48
N ILE A 234 4.19 -12.02 0.97
CA ILE A 234 2.99 -11.35 1.47
C ILE A 234 1.77 -11.78 0.63
N PRO A 235 0.76 -12.44 1.22
CA PRO A 235 -0.35 -13.04 0.47
C PRO A 235 -1.13 -12.06 -0.41
N CYS A 236 -1.42 -10.85 0.09
CA CYS A 236 -2.19 -9.86 -0.67
C CYS A 236 -1.43 -9.29 -1.87
N LEU A 237 -0.11 -9.48 -1.95
CA LEU A 237 0.75 -9.00 -3.04
C LEU A 237 1.13 -10.08 -4.05
N GLU A 238 0.57 -11.29 -3.95
CA GLU A 238 0.89 -12.40 -4.86
C GLU A 238 0.60 -12.09 -6.33
N ASP A 239 -0.51 -11.40 -6.60
CA ASP A 239 -0.85 -10.95 -7.96
C ASP A 239 0.17 -9.95 -8.48
N LYS A 240 0.59 -9.01 -7.64
CA LYS A 240 1.65 -8.04 -7.97
C LYS A 240 2.99 -8.71 -8.16
N LYS A 241 3.31 -9.75 -7.40
CA LYS A 241 4.52 -10.57 -7.59
C LYS A 241 4.52 -11.24 -8.97
N ARG A 242 3.38 -11.80 -9.41
CA ARG A 242 3.23 -12.39 -10.75
C ARG A 242 3.31 -11.33 -11.85
N GLU A 243 2.66 -10.18 -11.66
CA GLU A 243 2.69 -9.05 -12.59
C GLU A 243 4.12 -8.51 -12.76
N ALA A 244 4.89 -8.33 -11.67
CA ALA A 244 6.28 -7.90 -11.70
C ALA A 244 7.16 -8.86 -12.52
N LYS A 245 7.02 -10.18 -12.30
CA LYS A 245 7.75 -11.20 -13.06
C LYS A 245 7.44 -11.12 -14.55
N GLN A 246 6.15 -10.95 -14.87
CA GLN A 246 5.69 -10.87 -16.25
C GLN A 246 6.25 -9.63 -16.96
N ARG A 247 6.10 -8.44 -16.35
CA ARG A 247 6.61 -7.19 -16.92
C ARG A 247 8.13 -7.17 -17.04
N SER A 248 8.84 -7.72 -16.06
CA SER A 248 10.30 -7.86 -16.13
C SER A 248 10.72 -8.67 -17.36
N ARG A 249 10.06 -9.81 -17.64
CA ARG A 249 10.32 -10.61 -18.84
C ARG A 249 9.96 -9.87 -20.13
N GLU A 250 8.81 -9.23 -20.19
CA GLU A 250 8.38 -8.48 -21.38
C GLU A 250 9.38 -7.37 -21.74
N HIS A 251 9.86 -6.61 -20.75
CA HIS A 251 10.87 -5.57 -20.98
C HIS A 251 12.26 -6.17 -21.27
N MET A 252 12.61 -7.32 -20.71
CA MET A 252 13.81 -8.06 -21.10
C MET A 252 13.76 -8.43 -22.58
N GLU A 253 12.66 -9.03 -23.04
CA GLU A 253 12.48 -9.43 -24.44
C GLU A 253 12.53 -8.23 -25.38
N LYS A 254 11.88 -7.12 -25.03
CA LYS A 254 11.96 -5.85 -25.78
C LYS A 254 13.39 -5.32 -25.82
N PHE A 255 14.07 -5.25 -24.67
CA PHE A 255 15.45 -4.79 -24.59
C PHE A 255 16.38 -5.62 -25.48
N VAL A 256 16.26 -6.95 -25.43
CA VAL A 256 17.02 -7.90 -26.25
C VAL A 256 16.70 -7.68 -27.73
N THR A 257 15.42 -7.58 -28.10
CA THR A 257 14.99 -7.40 -29.49
C THR A 257 15.45 -6.05 -30.05
N THR A 258 15.32 -4.96 -29.30
CA THR A 258 15.78 -3.64 -29.76
C THR A 258 17.30 -3.56 -29.82
N SER A 259 18.00 -4.07 -28.80
CA SER A 259 19.45 -3.88 -28.69
C SER A 259 20.26 -4.89 -29.50
N LEU A 260 19.75 -6.11 -29.74
CA LEU A 260 20.34 -7.10 -30.65
C LEU A 260 19.74 -7.06 -32.07
N GLY A 261 18.50 -6.60 -32.21
CA GLY A 261 17.85 -6.44 -33.52
C GLY A 261 18.43 -5.27 -34.32
N GLN A 262 18.79 -4.15 -33.68
CA GLN A 262 19.45 -3.02 -34.37
C GLN A 262 20.76 -3.42 -35.08
N PRO A 263 21.70 -4.12 -34.42
CA PRO A 263 22.91 -4.64 -35.08
C PRO A 263 22.66 -5.62 -36.24
N LEU A 264 21.46 -6.20 -36.37
CA LEU A 264 21.10 -7.18 -37.40
C LEU A 264 19.89 -6.73 -38.23
N GLU A 265 19.56 -5.43 -38.22
CA GLU A 265 18.28 -4.89 -38.65
C GLU A 265 17.96 -5.26 -40.11
N ARG A 266 18.93 -5.15 -41.02
CA ARG A 266 18.74 -5.55 -42.44
C ARG A 266 18.49 -7.05 -42.61
N LEU A 267 19.09 -7.88 -41.75
CA LEU A 267 18.87 -9.33 -41.78
C LEU A 267 17.46 -9.65 -41.28
N GLN A 268 17.02 -8.96 -40.21
CA GLN A 268 15.66 -9.08 -39.69
C GLN A 268 14.61 -8.65 -40.72
N HIS A 269 14.78 -7.48 -41.35
CA HIS A 269 13.89 -6.98 -42.40
C HIS A 269 13.78 -7.94 -43.59
N PHE A 270 14.91 -8.54 -44.01
CA PHE A 270 14.90 -9.54 -45.07
C PHE A 270 13.99 -10.73 -44.71
N PHE A 271 14.16 -11.30 -43.51
CA PHE A 271 13.36 -12.45 -43.08
C PHE A 271 11.89 -12.11 -42.76
N GLU A 272 11.60 -10.92 -42.22
CA GLU A 272 10.22 -10.45 -42.04
C GLU A 272 9.52 -10.27 -43.40
N GLY A 273 10.21 -9.73 -44.40
CA GLY A 273 9.69 -9.61 -45.76
C GLY A 273 9.42 -10.97 -46.42
N VAL A 274 10.30 -11.95 -46.21
CA VAL A 274 10.08 -13.34 -46.66
C VAL A 274 8.83 -13.94 -45.98
N LYS A 275 8.71 -13.82 -44.65
CA LYS A 275 7.55 -14.31 -43.89
C LYS A 275 6.25 -13.65 -44.35
N ALA A 276 6.26 -12.35 -44.61
CA ALA A 276 5.10 -11.62 -45.09
C ALA A 276 4.65 -12.09 -46.49
N ARG A 277 5.60 -12.39 -47.39
CA ARG A 277 5.28 -12.91 -48.74
C ARG A 277 4.76 -14.34 -48.69
N LEU A 278 5.31 -15.19 -47.82
CA LEU A 278 4.77 -16.53 -47.56
C LEU A 278 3.33 -16.46 -47.03
N ALA A 279 3.06 -15.55 -46.08
CA ALA A 279 1.72 -15.33 -45.54
C ALA A 279 0.71 -14.81 -46.57
N GLN A 280 1.18 -14.14 -47.63
CA GLN A 280 0.37 -13.71 -48.78
C GLN A 280 0.09 -14.84 -49.79
N GLY A 281 0.53 -16.07 -49.51
CA GLY A 281 0.29 -17.25 -50.35
C GLY A 281 1.28 -17.41 -51.51
N VAL A 282 2.39 -16.66 -51.52
CA VAL A 282 3.48 -16.90 -52.49
C VAL A 282 4.12 -18.25 -52.18
N LYS A 283 4.25 -19.11 -53.20
CA LYS A 283 4.90 -20.41 -53.05
C LYS A 283 6.38 -20.24 -52.70
N GLU A 284 6.90 -21.15 -51.86
CA GLU A 284 8.30 -21.14 -51.45
C GLU A 284 9.27 -21.14 -52.64
N GLU A 285 8.91 -21.84 -53.71
CA GLU A 285 9.66 -21.91 -54.96
C GLU A 285 9.78 -20.54 -55.64
N GLU A 286 8.70 -19.75 -55.63
CA GLU A 286 8.57 -18.46 -56.33
C GLU A 286 9.31 -17.32 -55.61
N LEU A 287 9.48 -17.42 -54.30
CA LEU A 287 10.20 -16.42 -53.50
C LEU A 287 11.64 -16.26 -53.92
N SER A 288 12.28 -17.36 -54.31
CA SER A 288 13.69 -17.36 -54.71
C SER A 288 13.96 -16.57 -56.00
N PHE A 289 12.92 -16.36 -56.82
CA PHE A 289 12.96 -15.57 -58.06
C PHE A 289 12.64 -14.09 -57.83
N GLN A 290 12.12 -13.70 -56.67
CA GLN A 290 11.92 -12.29 -56.33
C GLN A 290 13.27 -11.64 -56.03
N LEU A 291 13.62 -10.59 -56.77
CA LEU A 291 14.93 -9.93 -56.68
C LEU A 291 15.28 -9.53 -55.23
N ALA A 292 14.29 -9.00 -54.50
CA ALA A 292 14.41 -8.53 -53.11
C ALA A 292 14.62 -9.65 -52.07
N TYR A 293 14.29 -10.91 -52.40
CA TYR A 293 14.37 -12.06 -51.47
C TYR A 293 15.20 -13.23 -52.05
N SER A 294 15.95 -12.95 -53.11
CA SER A 294 16.76 -13.94 -53.82
C SER A 294 17.95 -14.43 -52.96
N LYS A 295 18.51 -15.59 -53.32
CA LYS A 295 19.74 -16.12 -52.69
C LYS A 295 20.92 -15.14 -52.78
N GLN A 296 20.98 -14.35 -53.84
CA GLN A 296 22.03 -13.35 -54.04
C GLN A 296 21.86 -12.17 -53.09
N GLU A 297 20.63 -11.67 -52.91
CA GLU A 297 20.34 -10.62 -51.95
C GLU A 297 20.57 -11.09 -50.51
N LEU A 298 20.20 -12.32 -50.17
CA LEU A 298 20.53 -12.91 -48.86
C LEU A 298 22.04 -12.90 -48.59
N ARG A 299 22.86 -13.32 -49.56
CA ARG A 299 24.34 -13.29 -49.42
C ARG A 299 24.86 -11.87 -49.21
N LYS A 300 24.27 -10.88 -49.90
CA LYS A 300 24.62 -9.46 -49.76
C LYS A 300 24.22 -8.91 -48.39
N VAL A 301 23.03 -9.25 -47.90
CA VAL A 301 22.56 -8.87 -46.57
C VAL A 301 23.44 -9.50 -45.49
N ILE A 302 23.78 -10.79 -45.59
CA ILE A 302 24.72 -11.47 -44.67
C ILE A 302 26.11 -10.83 -44.74
N GLY A 303 26.58 -10.45 -45.92
CA GLY A 303 27.88 -9.80 -46.11
C GLY A 303 28.04 -8.46 -45.38
N ASN A 304 26.92 -7.79 -45.04
CA ASN A 304 26.94 -6.56 -44.23
C ASN A 304 27.21 -6.83 -42.74
N TYR A 305 27.25 -8.09 -42.31
CA TYR A 305 27.43 -8.48 -40.90
C TYR A 305 28.61 -9.45 -40.75
N PRO A 306 29.85 -9.02 -41.02
CA PRO A 306 31.02 -9.87 -40.80
C PRO A 306 31.14 -10.22 -39.31
N GLY A 307 31.56 -11.46 -39.00
CA GLY A 307 31.59 -11.95 -37.61
C GLY A 307 32.38 -11.07 -36.62
N LYS A 308 33.38 -10.30 -37.10
CA LYS A 308 34.10 -9.32 -36.29
C LYS A 308 33.23 -8.14 -35.83
N GLU A 309 32.33 -7.65 -36.67
CA GLU A 309 31.43 -6.54 -36.34
C GLU A 309 30.31 -6.99 -35.42
N VAL A 310 29.73 -8.17 -35.67
CA VAL A 310 28.76 -8.80 -34.77
C VAL A 310 29.36 -9.01 -33.38
N LYS A 311 30.59 -9.53 -33.31
CA LYS A 311 31.33 -9.69 -32.05
C LYS A 311 31.55 -8.35 -31.34
N ARG A 312 32.00 -7.30 -32.05
CA ARG A 312 32.16 -5.96 -31.45
C ARG A 312 30.84 -5.36 -30.96
N ALA A 313 29.75 -5.53 -31.70
CA ALA A 313 28.43 -5.05 -31.30
C ALA A 313 27.96 -5.76 -30.02
N LEU A 314 28.11 -7.09 -29.95
CA LEU A 314 27.83 -7.87 -28.74
C LEU A 314 28.70 -7.45 -27.55
N GLU A 315 30.01 -7.25 -27.76
CA GLU A 315 30.92 -6.76 -26.71
C GLU A 315 30.53 -5.35 -26.23
N SER A 316 30.15 -4.46 -27.14
CA SER A 316 29.68 -3.10 -26.80
C SER A 316 28.36 -3.13 -26.03
N LEU A 317 27.43 -4.01 -26.42
CA LEU A 317 26.18 -4.23 -25.71
C LEU A 317 26.46 -4.76 -24.30
N TYR A 318 27.31 -5.77 -24.18
CA TYR A 318 27.71 -6.33 -22.89
C TYR A 318 28.32 -5.28 -21.96
N ARG A 319 29.22 -4.42 -22.46
CA ARG A 319 29.78 -3.30 -21.69
C ARG A 319 28.71 -2.27 -21.28
N THR A 320 27.69 -2.06 -22.12
CA THR A 320 26.58 -1.14 -21.85
C THR A 320 25.70 -1.69 -20.73
N ILE A 321 25.32 -2.96 -20.82
CA ILE A 321 24.58 -3.72 -19.81
C ILE A 321 25.32 -3.65 -18.47
N HIS A 322 26.60 -4.01 -18.45
CA HIS A 322 27.44 -3.98 -17.24
C HIS A 322 27.62 -2.57 -16.65
N LYS A 323 27.52 -1.51 -17.46
CA LYS A 323 27.68 -0.12 -16.98
C LYS A 323 26.42 0.42 -16.30
N TYR A 324 25.24 -0.04 -16.71
CA TYR A 324 23.96 0.58 -16.34
C TYR A 324 23.06 -0.31 -15.47
N LEU A 325 23.30 -1.62 -15.41
CA LEU A 325 22.68 -2.48 -14.41
C LEU A 325 23.36 -2.31 -13.06
N SER A 326 22.55 -2.23 -12.01
CA SER A 326 22.99 -2.21 -10.62
C SER A 326 23.68 -3.54 -10.27
N PRO A 327 24.80 -3.49 -9.53
CA PRO A 327 25.44 -4.70 -9.02
C PRO A 327 24.59 -5.42 -7.95
N GLU A 328 23.55 -4.78 -7.42
CA GLU A 328 22.76 -5.26 -6.27
C GLU A 328 21.99 -6.56 -6.55
N GLU A 329 21.74 -6.91 -7.82
CA GLU A 329 20.88 -8.04 -8.18
C GLU A 329 21.59 -9.25 -8.79
N ASN A 330 22.93 -9.22 -8.98
CA ASN A 330 23.68 -10.30 -9.65
C ASN A 330 23.00 -10.77 -10.96
N LEU A 331 22.38 -9.85 -11.71
CA LEU A 331 21.67 -10.14 -12.95
C LEU A 331 22.59 -10.64 -14.08
N LEU A 332 23.90 -10.47 -13.91
CA LEU A 332 24.93 -11.02 -14.77
C LEU A 332 25.51 -12.29 -14.12
N PRO A 333 25.58 -13.42 -14.85
CA PRO A 333 26.33 -14.57 -14.38
C PRO A 333 27.80 -14.17 -14.21
N VAL A 334 28.34 -14.45 -13.01
CA VAL A 334 29.76 -14.28 -12.65
C VAL A 334 30.63 -15.28 -13.41
#